data_AF-A0A973XS97-F1
#
_entry.id   AF-A0A973XS97-F1
#
_cell.length_a   1.000
_cell.length_b   1.000
_cell.length_c   1.000
_cell.angle_alpha   90.00
_cell.angle_beta   90.00
_cell.angle_gamma   90.00
#
_symmetry.space_group_name_H-M   'P 1'
#
loop_
_entity.id
_entity.type
_entity.pdbx_description
1 polymer ?
#
loop_
_entity_poly.entity_id
_entity_poly.type
_entity_poly.pdbx_seq_one_letter_code
_entity_poly.pdbx_strand_id
1 'polypeptide(L)' 'MPQHRHAPARVCPSCDGFASAAITLGGYDRNGQRRTITAHCRTCHGTGTVPPLRQLLDTAADAAFTR' A
#
# COMPACT_ATOMS: atom_id res chain seq x y z
N MET A 1 14.43 -4.61 -29.77
CA MET A 1 13.45 -4.06 -28.81
C MET A 1 13.68 -4.74 -27.46
N PRO A 2 14.10 -4.06 -26.38
CA PRO A 2 14.20 -4.69 -25.07
C PRO A 2 12.81 -4.79 -24.43
N GLN A 3 12.37 -6.01 -24.07
CA GLN A 3 11.20 -6.19 -23.22
C GLN A 3 11.59 -5.95 -21.75
N HIS A 4 11.14 -4.83 -21.18
CA HIS A 4 11.13 -4.64 -19.74
C HIS A 4 10.07 -5.55 -19.12
N ARG A 5 10.46 -6.76 -18.74
CA ARG A 5 9.60 -7.68 -17.99
C ARG A 5 9.61 -7.24 -16.53
N HIS A 6 8.63 -6.41 -16.14
CA HIS A 6 8.41 -6.10 -14.73
C HIS A 6 8.18 -7.40 -13.96
N ALA A 7 8.92 -7.57 -12.86
CA ALA A 7 8.66 -8.68 -11.97
C ALA A 7 7.21 -8.57 -11.47
N PRO A 8 6.43 -9.66 -11.47
CA PRO A 8 5.06 -9.61 -10.98
C PRO A 8 5.06 -9.17 -9.52
N ALA A 9 4.27 -8.14 -9.21
CA ALA A 9 4.09 -7.67 -7.84
C ALA A 9 3.53 -8.81 -6.98
N ARG A 10 4.10 -9.01 -5.79
CA ARG A 10 3.69 -10.08 -4.89
C ARG A 10 2.51 -9.59 -4.05
N VAL A 11 1.43 -10.38 -3.99
CA VAL A 11 0.30 -10.10 -3.08
C VAL A 11 0.83 -10.04 -1.65
N CYS A 12 0.39 -9.04 -0.89
CA CYS A 12 0.80 -8.89 0.50
C CYS A 12 0.21 -10.05 1.33
N PRO A 13 1.03 -10.87 2.01
CA PRO A 13 0.53 -12.02 2.80
C PRO A 13 -0.18 -11.59 4.09
N SER A 14 -0.06 -10.32 4.49
CA SER A 14 -0.69 -9.81 5.70
C SER A 14 -2.14 -9.39 5.49
N CYS A 15 -2.55 -9.11 4.25
CA CYS A 15 -3.90 -8.67 3.91
C CYS A 15 -4.49 -9.41 2.71
N ASP A 16 -3.76 -10.37 2.14
CA ASP A 16 -4.16 -11.18 1.00
C ASP A 16 -4.69 -10.37 -0.21
N GLY A 17 -4.16 -9.16 -0.40
CA GLY A 17 -4.58 -8.23 -1.45
C GLY A 17 -5.71 -7.26 -1.05
N PHE A 18 -6.39 -7.47 0.07
CA PHE A 18 -7.42 -6.56 0.61
C PHE A 18 -6.80 -5.48 1.51
N ALA A 19 -6.00 -4.60 0.91
CA ALA A 19 -5.18 -3.67 1.69
C ALA A 19 -5.91 -2.46 2.26
N SER A 20 -7.19 -2.24 1.94
CA SER A 20 -7.95 -1.10 2.46
C SER A 20 -9.38 -1.49 2.81
N ALA A 21 -9.91 -0.93 3.90
CA ALA A 21 -11.29 -1.10 4.32
C ALA A 21 -11.91 0.24 4.73
N ALA A 22 -13.14 0.49 4.32
CA ALA A 22 -13.93 1.61 4.79
C ALA A 22 -14.68 1.19 6.06
N ILE A 23 -14.45 1.91 7.15
CA ILE A 23 -15.06 1.63 8.46
C ILE A 23 -15.96 2.80 8.81
N THR A 24 -17.28 2.56 8.86
CA THR A 24 -18.23 3.53 9.38
C THR A 24 -18.21 3.49 10.90
N LEU A 25 -17.88 4.63 11.50
CA LEU A 25 -17.92 4.82 12.94
C LEU A 25 -19.38 4.94 13.40
N GLY A 26 -19.68 4.44 14.59
CA GLY A 26 -21.04 4.46 15.17
C GLY A 26 -21.57 5.84 15.56
N GLY A 27 -20.79 6.91 15.34
CA GLY A 27 -21.15 8.27 15.68
C GLY A 27 -21.44 9.14 14.45
N TYR A 28 -22.25 10.17 14.66
CA TYR A 28 -22.45 11.25 13.71
C TYR A 28 -21.47 12.38 13.99
N ASP A 29 -21.02 13.06 12.94
CA ASP A 29 -20.30 14.32 13.10
C ASP A 29 -21.25 15.44 13.55
N ARG A 30 -20.67 16.62 13.80
CA ARG A 30 -21.41 17.82 14.20
C ARG A 30 -22.47 18.28 13.19
N ASN A 31 -22.42 17.79 11.96
CA ASN A 31 -23.37 18.08 10.90
C ASN A 31 -24.41 16.96 10.72
N GLY A 32 -24.39 15.92 11.58
CA GLY A 32 -25.29 14.79 11.50
C GLY A 32 -24.91 13.73 10.46
N GLN A 33 -23.66 13.72 9.97
CA GLN A 33 -23.19 12.73 9.00
C GLN A 33 -22.42 11.59 9.66
N ARG A 34 -22.62 10.36 9.18
CA ARG A 34 -21.84 9.22 9.69
C ARG A 34 -20.38 9.39 9.27
N ARG A 35 -19.48 9.28 10.24
CA ARG A 35 -18.05 9.36 9.97
C ARG A 35 -17.56 8.03 9.43
N THR A 36 -16.96 8.05 8.25
CA THR A 36 -16.28 6.88 7.68
C THR A 36 -14.78 7.16 7.66
N ILE A 37 -13.99 6.20 8.15
CA ILE A 37 -12.53 6.23 8.06
C ILE A 37 -12.06 5.14 7.10
N THR A 38 -10.91 5.35 6.48
CA THR A 38 -10.24 4.31 5.69
C THR A 38 -9.10 3.73 6.50
N ALA A 39 -9.16 2.44 6.77
CA ALA A 39 -8.05 1.70 7.36
C ALA A 39 -7.24 1.07 6.24
N HIS A 40 -5.91 1.22 6.31
CA HIS A 40 -4.97 0.59 5.39
C HIS A 40 -4.15 -0.49 6.09
N CYS A 41 -3.80 -1.55 5.38
CA CYS A 41 -2.84 -2.56 5.85
C CYS A 41 -1.50 -1.87 6.15
N ARG A 42 -0.96 -2.09 7.35
CA ARG A 42 0.29 -1.44 7.79
C ARG A 42 1.53 -1.94 7.04
N THR A 43 1.50 -3.16 6.53
CA THR A 43 2.64 -3.80 5.85
C THR A 43 2.81 -3.32 4.42
N CYS A 44 1.71 -3.15 3.69
CA CYS A 44 1.73 -2.70 2.29
C CYS A 44 1.21 -1.26 2.12
N HIS A 45 0.84 -0.58 3.21
CA HIS A 45 0.33 0.80 3.20
C HIS A 45 -0.84 1.04 2.24
N GLY A 46 -1.70 0.05 2.04
CA GLY A 46 -2.88 0.18 1.17
C GLY A 46 -2.69 -0.28 -0.28
N THR A 47 -1.48 -0.66 -0.72
CA THR A 47 -1.21 -1.04 -2.13
C THR A 47 -1.67 -2.45 -2.51
N GLY A 48 -1.98 -3.32 -1.54
CA GLY A 48 -2.35 -4.72 -1.81
C GLY A 48 -1.16 -5.63 -2.15
N THR A 49 0.02 -5.05 -2.36
CA THR A 49 1.20 -5.76 -2.85
C THR A 49 2.45 -5.29 -2.12
N VAL A 50 3.43 -6.17 -2.02
CA VAL A 50 4.76 -5.82 -1.52
C VAL A 50 5.73 -5.76 -2.71
N PRO A 51 6.55 -4.71 -2.82
CA PRO A 51 7.58 -4.66 -3.85
C PRO A 51 8.56 -5.82 -3.65
N PRO A 52 9.10 -6.38 -4.75
CA PRO A 52 10.15 -7.39 -4.63
C PRO A 52 11.37 -6.78 -3.93
N LEU A 53 12.08 -7.60 -3.13
CA LEU A 53 13.27 -7.17 -2.39
C LEU A 53 14.28 -6.41 -3.27
N ARG A 54 14.45 -6.86 -4.51
CA ARG A 54 15.34 -6.23 -5.48
C ARG A 54 14.97 -4.77 -5.75
N GLN A 55 13.68 -4.49 -5.94
CA GLN A 55 13.21 -3.13 -6.16
C GLN A 55 13.40 -2.24 -4.93
N LEU A 56 13.24 -2.79 -3.71
CA LEU A 56 13.55 -2.06 -2.47
C LEU A 56 15.03 -1.70 -2.38
N LEU A 57 15.92 -2.62 -2.75
CA LEU A 57 17.36 -2.39 -2.79
C LEU A 57 17.74 -1.35 -3.84
N ASP A 58 17.16 -1.42 -5.04
CA ASP A 58 17.38 -0.44 -6.11
C ASP A 58 16.95 0.96 -5.66
N THR A 59 15.76 1.09 -5.06
CA THR A 59 15.30 2.38 -4.50
C THR A 59 16.17 2.91 -3.36
N ALA A 60 16.72 2.02 -2.53
CA ALA A 60 17.62 2.41 -1.45
C ALA A 60 18.98 2.87 -1.99
N ALA A 61 19.49 2.23 -3.05
CA ALA A 61 20.70 2.65 -3.74
C ALA A 61 20.51 4.02 -4.39
N ASP A 62 19.43 4.24 -5.15
CA ASP A 62 19.11 5.55 -5.75
C ASP A 62 19.02 6.66 -4.68
N ALA A 63 18.36 6.39 -3.55
CA ALA A 63 18.25 7.35 -2.44
C ALA A 63 19.60 7.66 -1.76
N ALA A 64 20.55 6.71 -1.78
CA ALA A 64 21.88 6.90 -1.23
C ALA A 64 22.80 7.72 -2.15
N PHE A 65 22.65 7.57 -3.47
CA PHE A 65 23.48 8.28 -4.47
C PHE A 65 22.95 9.67 -4.84
N THR A 66 21.66 9.96 -4.58
CA THR A 66 21.06 11.29 -4.79
C THR A 66 21.29 12.26 -3.63
N ARG A 67 22.09 11.87 -2.64
CA ARG A 67 22.46 12.64 -1.46
C ARG A 67 23.93 13.04 -1.51
#